data_AF-A0A837NUE0-F1
#
_entry.id   AF-A0A837NUE0-F1
#
_cell.length_a   1.000
_cell.length_b   1.000
_cell.length_c   1.000
_cell.angle_alpha   90.00
_cell.angle_beta   90.00
_cell.angle_gamma   90.00
#
_symmetry.space_group_name_H-M   'P 1'
#
loop_
_entity.id
_entity.type
_entity.pdbx_description
1 polymer ?
#
loop_
_entity_poly.entity_id
_entity_poly.type
_entity_poly.pdbx_seq_one_letter_code
_entity_poly.pdbx_strand_id
1 'polypeptide(L)'
;MKSTNIHLKLVTFLISLALTITGCGGGDSSVDNNLSSDEKPSVGGGSDKILYPPVERSYPYLDRLTFQRQDAGDTLSLSDHSLWYITGDYSSGYDAIGEHDIDLYDDSERFGVPTSGTIGTHYMYINGSTRAFYLEYIPNLEVVATDILPFHRESLGALLALSNGLLWQVVGDHSSGMDVLGTHPITLYTNLTEMPNIDITGHPSNYYFHINSSSRGFYVEPINGLTLKSKTTANFYRESVGDIIILDDDSTWRLVGEHRFGYDVLDKHEVAVYENTQKIPNPTSGERTDNYLYIYGASVGFFIESI
;
A
#
# COMPACT_ATOMS: atom_id res chain seq x y z
N MET A 1 29.21 19.87 -44.38
CA MET A 1 29.76 18.49 -44.40
C MET A 1 30.30 18.21 -43.00
N LYS A 2 29.85 17.27 -42.17
CA LYS A 2 28.94 16.12 -42.29
C LYS A 2 28.01 16.10 -41.07
N SER A 3 26.76 15.75 -41.33
CA SER A 3 25.76 15.31 -40.36
C SER A 3 26.09 13.88 -39.91
N THR A 4 25.83 13.55 -38.65
CA THR A 4 25.56 12.16 -38.25
C THR A 4 24.52 12.13 -37.14
N ASN A 5 23.30 11.84 -37.57
CA ASN A 5 22.19 11.32 -36.76
C ASN A 5 22.60 10.04 -36.04
N ILE A 6 22.21 9.88 -34.78
CA ILE A 6 22.12 8.57 -34.14
C ILE A 6 20.66 8.39 -33.70
N HIS A 7 20.05 7.38 -34.29
CA HIS A 7 18.66 7.02 -34.17
C HIS A 7 18.34 6.42 -32.80
N LEU A 8 17.29 6.98 -32.20
CA LEU A 8 16.47 6.42 -31.14
C LEU A 8 15.83 5.09 -31.64
N LYS A 9 16.11 3.97 -30.99
CA LYS A 9 15.35 2.72 -31.18
C LYS A 9 14.47 2.49 -29.95
N LEU A 10 13.22 2.88 -30.10
CA LEU A 10 12.09 2.52 -29.25
C LEU A 10 11.80 1.03 -29.50
N VAL A 11 11.82 0.19 -28.46
CA VAL A 11 11.32 -1.20 -28.52
C VAL A 11 10.01 -1.22 -27.75
N THR A 12 8.91 -1.24 -28.49
CA THR A 12 7.55 -1.43 -27.98
C THR A 12 7.29 -2.93 -27.91
N PHE A 13 6.96 -3.46 -26.73
CA PHE A 13 6.48 -4.83 -26.57
C PHE A 13 5.01 -4.78 -26.13
N LEU A 14 4.11 -5.15 -27.04
CA LEU A 14 2.69 -5.37 -26.81
C LEU A 14 2.49 -6.89 -26.70
N ILE A 15 1.95 -7.37 -25.58
CA ILE A 15 1.39 -8.71 -25.49
C ILE A 15 -0.11 -8.57 -25.22
N SER A 16 -0.90 -8.88 -26.24
CA SER A 16 -2.32 -9.18 -26.12
C SER A 16 -2.47 -10.69 -26.02
N LEU A 17 -3.15 -11.19 -24.98
CA LEU A 17 -3.69 -12.55 -25.00
C LEU A 17 -5.16 -12.52 -24.57
N ALA A 18 -6.02 -12.77 -25.54
CA ALA A 18 -7.42 -13.10 -25.34
C ALA A 18 -7.57 -14.62 -25.29
N LEU A 19 -8.35 -15.13 -24.33
CA LEU A 19 -8.90 -16.49 -24.36
C LEU A 19 -10.32 -16.45 -23.81
N THR A 20 -11.28 -16.73 -24.69
CA THR A 20 -12.71 -16.92 -24.37
C THR A 20 -13.06 -18.42 -24.35
N ILE A 21 -13.64 -18.83 -23.21
CA ILE A 21 -14.85 -19.67 -22.98
C ILE A 21 -15.02 -21.03 -23.68
N THR A 22 -15.20 -22.06 -22.84
CA THR A 22 -16.23 -23.15 -22.89
C THR A 22 -16.25 -23.77 -21.48
N GLY A 23 -17.33 -24.00 -20.71
CA GLY A 23 -18.76 -24.07 -21.00
C GLY A 23 -19.24 -25.52 -21.13
N CYS A 24 -19.56 -26.22 -20.02
CA CYS A 24 -20.54 -27.33 -20.00
C CYS A 24 -20.97 -27.79 -18.59
N GLY A 25 -22.29 -27.69 -18.31
CA GLY A 25 -23.21 -28.57 -17.52
C GLY A 25 -22.87 -28.96 -16.07
N GLY A 26 -23.80 -29.09 -15.12
CA GLY A 26 -25.26 -29.02 -15.07
C GLY A 26 -25.72 -29.86 -13.85
N GLY A 27 -26.81 -29.47 -13.16
CA GLY A 27 -27.46 -30.33 -12.16
C GLY A 27 -28.10 -29.61 -10.98
N ASP A 28 -29.43 -29.47 -11.02
CA ASP A 28 -30.32 -29.06 -9.93
C ASP A 28 -30.33 -30.07 -8.76
N SER A 29 -30.46 -29.56 -7.53
CA SER A 29 -31.44 -30.10 -6.56
C SER A 29 -31.66 -29.14 -5.38
N SER A 30 -32.92 -28.76 -5.22
CA SER A 30 -33.52 -27.98 -4.12
C SER A 30 -33.59 -28.74 -2.79
N VAL A 31 -33.40 -28.05 -1.65
CA VAL A 31 -34.17 -28.25 -0.41
C VAL A 31 -34.22 -26.92 0.38
N ASP A 32 -35.43 -26.41 0.61
CA ASP A 32 -35.74 -25.31 1.54
C ASP A 32 -35.75 -25.79 3.01
N ASN A 33 -35.26 -24.94 3.95
CA ASN A 33 -36.07 -24.39 5.05
C ASN A 33 -35.24 -23.59 6.08
N ASN A 34 -35.50 -22.27 6.09
CA ASN A 34 -35.88 -21.39 7.21
C ASN A 34 -35.14 -21.31 8.58
N LEU A 35 -35.04 -20.04 9.03
CA LEU A 35 -34.78 -19.45 10.37
C LEU A 35 -33.29 -19.31 10.76
N SER A 36 -32.76 -18.18 11.24
CA SER A 36 -33.32 -16.89 11.66
C SER A 36 -32.23 -15.80 11.67
N SER A 37 -32.69 -14.55 11.57
CA SER A 37 -32.07 -13.24 11.86
C SER A 37 -30.77 -13.19 12.68
N ASP A 38 -29.77 -12.47 12.15
CA ASP A 38 -29.23 -11.25 12.77
C ASP A 38 -28.51 -10.39 11.70
N GLU A 39 -28.89 -9.11 11.64
CA GLU A 39 -28.49 -8.15 10.61
C GLU A 39 -27.00 -7.78 10.69
N LYS A 40 -26.25 -8.05 9.62
CA LYS A 40 -24.96 -7.41 9.32
C LYS A 40 -25.20 -6.40 8.19
N PRO A 41 -24.66 -5.17 8.23
CA PRO A 41 -24.88 -4.21 7.16
C PRO A 41 -24.25 -4.73 5.87
N SER A 42 -25.07 -4.83 4.80
CA SER A 42 -24.60 -5.18 3.47
C SER A 42 -23.84 -4.00 2.86
N VAL A 43 -22.53 -4.14 2.70
CA VAL A 43 -21.75 -3.28 1.81
C VAL A 43 -22.07 -3.74 0.38
N GLY A 44 -23.08 -3.11 -0.21
CA GLY A 44 -23.47 -3.31 -1.59
C GLY A 44 -22.52 -2.58 -2.52
N GLY A 45 -21.50 -3.30 -2.99
CA GLY A 45 -20.60 -2.93 -4.06
C GLY A 45 -19.65 -4.10 -4.23
N GLY A 46 -19.84 -4.89 -5.29
CA GLY A 46 -19.05 -6.10 -5.51
C GLY A 46 -17.57 -5.77 -5.63
N SER A 47 -16.84 -5.87 -4.53
CA SER A 47 -15.42 -6.14 -4.57
C SER A 47 -15.28 -7.65 -4.65
N ASP A 48 -14.68 -8.15 -5.72
CA ASP A 48 -14.11 -9.48 -5.71
C ASP A 48 -13.14 -9.50 -4.52
N LYS A 49 -13.56 -10.09 -3.39
CA LYS A 49 -12.66 -10.32 -2.26
C LYS A 49 -11.51 -11.16 -2.81
N ILE A 50 -10.33 -10.57 -2.91
CA ILE A 50 -9.12 -11.30 -3.24
C ILE A 50 -8.82 -12.15 -2.01
N LEU A 51 -9.10 -13.46 -2.13
CA LEU A 51 -8.73 -14.40 -1.09
C LEU A 51 -7.21 -14.37 -0.97
N TYR A 52 -6.74 -14.15 0.24
CA TYR A 52 -5.32 -14.31 0.56
C TYR A 52 -4.93 -15.76 0.25
N PRO A 53 -3.81 -15.98 -0.46
CA PRO A 53 -3.51 -17.30 -0.98
C PRO A 53 -3.32 -18.29 0.18
N PRO A 54 -3.96 -19.48 0.12
CA PRO A 54 -3.55 -20.57 0.99
C PRO A 54 -2.09 -20.91 0.66
N VAL A 55 -1.25 -21.00 1.68
CA VAL A 55 0.18 -21.33 1.50
C VAL A 55 0.32 -22.84 1.39
N GLU A 56 -0.01 -23.36 0.22
CA GLU A 56 0.51 -24.65 -0.23
C GLU A 56 1.63 -24.35 -1.24
N ARG A 57 2.88 -24.42 -0.78
CA ARG A 57 4.07 -24.21 -1.61
C ARG A 57 4.93 -25.47 -1.64
N SER A 58 5.51 -25.74 -2.80
CA SER A 58 6.61 -26.70 -2.93
C SER A 58 7.92 -25.99 -2.66
N TYR A 59 8.75 -26.53 -1.76
CA TYR A 59 10.03 -25.97 -1.38
C TYR A 59 11.21 -26.68 -2.08
N PRO A 60 12.27 -25.96 -2.49
CA PRO A 60 12.42 -24.51 -2.40
C PRO A 60 11.45 -23.74 -3.31
N TYR A 61 10.89 -22.65 -2.80
CA TYR A 61 10.02 -21.75 -3.56
C TYR A 61 10.86 -20.59 -4.10
N LEU A 62 10.75 -20.31 -5.40
CA LEU A 62 11.50 -19.27 -6.07
C LEU A 62 10.61 -18.03 -6.23
N ASP A 63 11.16 -16.88 -5.90
CA ASP A 63 10.46 -15.61 -6.12
C ASP A 63 11.41 -14.50 -6.57
N ARG A 64 10.83 -13.41 -7.04
CA ARG A 64 11.55 -12.20 -7.44
C ARG A 64 10.89 -10.99 -6.80
N LEU A 65 11.58 -10.42 -5.81
CA LEU A 65 11.04 -9.36 -4.96
C LEU A 65 11.78 -8.07 -5.19
N THR A 66 11.07 -6.94 -5.18
CA THR A 66 11.72 -5.64 -5.04
C THR A 66 11.68 -5.26 -3.58
N PHE A 67 12.80 -4.89 -2.97
CA PHE A 67 12.79 -4.20 -1.68
C PHE A 67 13.99 -3.26 -1.56
N GLN A 68 14.02 -2.39 -0.54
CA GLN A 68 15.10 -1.40 -0.34
C GLN A 68 15.97 -1.71 0.89
N ARG A 69 15.34 -2.02 2.02
CA ARG A 69 15.98 -2.38 3.28
C ARG A 69 15.08 -3.36 4.01
N GLN A 70 15.68 -4.41 4.55
CA GLN A 70 15.02 -5.41 5.39
C GLN A 70 15.95 -5.79 6.55
N ASP A 71 15.40 -5.96 7.74
CA ASP A 71 16.07 -6.35 8.99
C ASP A 71 15.16 -7.28 9.83
N ALA A 72 15.71 -7.89 10.88
CA ALA A 72 14.89 -8.62 11.85
C ALA A 72 13.89 -7.69 12.54
N GLY A 73 12.63 -8.11 12.62
CA GLY A 73 11.50 -7.27 13.05
C GLY A 73 10.67 -6.74 11.88
N ASP A 74 11.13 -6.88 10.65
CA ASP A 74 10.43 -6.32 9.49
C ASP A 74 9.33 -7.24 8.95
N THR A 75 8.51 -6.70 8.05
CA THR A 75 7.61 -7.50 7.22
C THR A 75 7.99 -7.41 5.76
N LEU A 76 7.74 -8.49 5.03
CA LEU A 76 8.00 -8.62 3.61
C LEU A 76 6.82 -9.31 2.96
N SER A 77 6.43 -8.86 1.77
CA SER A 77 5.46 -9.57 0.93
C SER A 77 6.16 -10.31 -0.21
N LEU A 78 5.68 -11.51 -0.49
CA LEU A 78 6.04 -12.27 -1.69
C LEU A 78 5.20 -11.82 -2.89
N SER A 79 5.55 -12.28 -4.09
CA SER A 79 4.82 -11.92 -5.33
C SER A 79 3.36 -12.38 -5.35
N ASP A 80 3.03 -13.40 -4.55
CA ASP A 80 1.66 -13.88 -4.35
C ASP A 80 0.88 -13.10 -3.27
N HIS A 81 1.45 -12.01 -2.74
CA HIS A 81 0.90 -11.19 -1.66
C HIS A 81 0.84 -11.88 -0.29
N SER A 82 1.46 -13.04 -0.11
CA SER A 82 1.67 -13.53 1.25
C SER A 82 2.63 -12.60 2.00
N LEU A 83 2.25 -12.26 3.23
CA LEU A 83 3.02 -11.45 4.16
C LEU A 83 3.78 -12.34 5.15
N TRP A 84 5.03 -11.99 5.38
CA TRP A 84 5.97 -12.72 6.20
C TRP A 84 6.64 -11.77 7.18
N TYR A 85 6.88 -12.25 8.38
CA TYR A 85 7.64 -11.57 9.41
C TYR A 85 9.09 -12.05 9.40
N ILE A 86 10.03 -11.13 9.39
CA ILE A 86 11.46 -11.43 9.47
C ILE A 86 11.83 -11.63 10.94
N THR A 87 11.99 -12.88 11.36
CA THR A 87 12.31 -13.20 12.76
C THR A 87 13.78 -13.01 13.08
N GLY A 88 14.66 -13.13 12.10
CA GLY A 88 16.11 -13.04 12.30
C GLY A 88 16.90 -12.90 11.00
N ASP A 89 18.15 -12.47 11.12
CA ASP A 89 19.03 -12.25 9.97
C ASP A 89 20.49 -12.64 10.24
N TYR A 90 21.22 -12.83 9.14
CA TYR A 90 22.68 -12.85 9.17
C TYR A 90 23.17 -11.47 8.78
N SER A 91 23.79 -10.79 9.75
CA SER A 91 24.33 -9.44 9.74
C SER A 91 23.32 -8.31 9.56
N SER A 92 23.22 -7.49 10.61
CA SER A 92 22.37 -6.30 10.77
C SER A 92 21.95 -5.64 9.46
N GLY A 93 20.74 -5.95 9.02
CA GLY A 93 20.09 -5.34 7.88
C GLY A 93 20.73 -5.66 6.52
N TYR A 94 19.88 -5.71 5.50
CA TYR A 94 20.28 -5.73 4.10
C TYR A 94 19.73 -4.50 3.37
N ASP A 95 20.59 -3.50 3.22
CA ASP A 95 20.34 -2.35 2.35
C ASP A 95 20.65 -2.75 0.91
N ALA A 96 19.62 -3.01 0.13
CA ALA A 96 19.76 -3.36 -1.28
C ALA A 96 18.62 -2.74 -2.06
N ILE A 97 18.95 -2.02 -3.14
CA ILE A 97 17.95 -1.33 -3.95
C ILE A 97 17.67 -2.16 -5.18
N GLY A 98 16.41 -2.54 -5.37
CA GLY A 98 15.89 -3.08 -6.62
C GLY A 98 15.38 -4.51 -6.49
N GLU A 99 15.39 -5.20 -7.62
CA GLU A 99 14.88 -6.58 -7.73
C GLU A 99 15.92 -7.60 -7.25
N HIS A 100 15.44 -8.58 -6.51
CA HIS A 100 16.22 -9.66 -5.94
C HIS A 100 15.54 -11.00 -6.22
N ASP A 101 16.28 -11.93 -6.81
CA ASP A 101 15.84 -13.31 -6.91
C ASP A 101 16.09 -13.99 -5.57
N ILE A 102 15.09 -14.69 -5.05
CA ILE A 102 15.14 -15.34 -3.74
C ILE A 102 14.76 -16.82 -3.84
N ASP A 103 15.34 -17.59 -2.94
CA ASP A 103 14.98 -18.99 -2.70
C ASP A 103 14.46 -19.09 -1.25
N LEU A 104 13.21 -19.50 -1.09
CA LEU A 104 12.59 -19.75 0.20
C LEU A 104 12.62 -21.25 0.50
N TYR A 105 12.99 -21.61 1.74
CA TYR A 105 13.07 -22.98 2.25
C TYR A 105 12.18 -23.11 3.50
N ASP A 106 11.57 -24.28 3.71
CA ASP A 106 10.69 -24.63 4.83
C ASP A 106 11.38 -25.31 6.02
N ASP A 107 12.68 -25.58 5.89
CA ASP A 107 13.54 -26.08 6.96
C ASP A 107 14.69 -25.11 7.19
N SER A 108 14.51 -24.21 8.16
CA SER A 108 15.47 -23.17 8.49
C SER A 108 16.61 -23.64 9.40
N GLU A 109 16.41 -24.72 10.18
CA GLU A 109 17.34 -25.15 11.24
C GLU A 109 18.70 -25.56 10.69
N ARG A 110 18.72 -26.08 9.46
CA ARG A 110 19.94 -26.50 8.75
C ARG A 110 20.88 -25.35 8.38
N PHE A 111 20.42 -24.10 8.45
CA PHE A 111 21.17 -22.93 8.00
C PHE A 111 21.91 -22.19 9.13
N GLY A 112 21.89 -22.73 10.36
CA GLY A 112 22.60 -22.17 11.52
C GLY A 112 21.74 -21.25 12.39
N VAL A 113 22.39 -20.49 13.27
CA VAL A 113 21.74 -19.51 14.17
C VAL A 113 21.98 -18.09 13.67
N PRO A 114 20.94 -17.25 13.49
CA PRO A 114 21.11 -15.87 13.04
C PRO A 114 21.93 -15.05 14.03
N THR A 115 22.52 -13.97 13.53
CA THR A 115 23.28 -13.02 14.37
C THR A 115 22.39 -11.99 15.06
N SER A 116 21.17 -11.78 14.54
CA SER A 116 20.14 -10.93 15.13
C SER A 116 18.79 -11.66 15.09
N GLY A 117 17.94 -11.44 16.09
CA GLY A 117 16.62 -12.08 16.17
C GLY A 117 16.68 -13.58 16.47
N THR A 118 15.72 -14.33 15.94
CA THR A 118 15.52 -15.77 16.21
C THR A 118 15.35 -16.59 14.93
N ILE A 119 15.60 -17.90 15.04
CA ILE A 119 15.29 -18.86 13.98
C ILE A 119 13.76 -18.91 13.81
N GLY A 120 13.28 -18.54 12.63
CA GLY A 120 11.89 -18.71 12.20
C GLY A 120 11.69 -20.07 11.54
N THR A 121 10.49 -20.36 11.04
CA THR A 121 10.20 -21.65 10.40
C THR A 121 10.81 -21.77 9.00
N HIS A 122 10.98 -20.65 8.31
CA HIS A 122 11.48 -20.61 6.93
C HIS A 122 12.81 -19.87 6.84
N TYR A 123 13.56 -20.15 5.78
CA TYR A 123 14.81 -19.47 5.46
C TYR A 123 14.74 -18.92 4.04
N MET A 124 14.96 -17.62 3.88
CA MET A 124 15.02 -16.93 2.60
C MET A 124 16.47 -16.60 2.27
N TYR A 125 16.98 -17.25 1.23
CA TYR A 125 18.27 -16.94 0.63
C TYR A 125 18.11 -15.93 -0.50
N ILE A 126 18.99 -14.92 -0.54
CA ILE A 126 19.00 -13.92 -1.62
C ILE A 126 20.10 -14.28 -2.59
N ASN A 127 19.73 -14.62 -3.83
CA ASN A 127 20.67 -15.10 -4.83
C ASN A 127 21.73 -14.05 -5.16
N GLY A 128 23.00 -14.47 -5.14
CA GLY A 128 24.13 -13.58 -5.37
C GLY A 128 24.48 -12.67 -4.19
N SER A 129 23.81 -12.84 -3.04
CA SER A 129 24.11 -12.15 -1.79
C SER A 129 24.67 -13.10 -0.74
N THR A 130 25.40 -12.55 0.23
CA THR A 130 25.76 -13.25 1.48
C THR A 130 24.71 -13.07 2.56
N ARG A 131 23.60 -12.38 2.23
CA ARG A 131 22.51 -12.06 3.15
C ARG A 131 21.37 -13.06 2.98
N ALA A 132 20.74 -13.34 4.10
CA ALA A 132 19.61 -14.23 4.19
C ALA A 132 18.81 -13.92 5.45
N PHE A 133 17.55 -14.33 5.42
CA PHE A 133 16.57 -14.01 6.46
C PHE A 133 15.87 -15.27 6.96
N TYR A 134 15.54 -15.27 8.24
CA TYR A 134 14.63 -16.23 8.84
C TYR A 134 13.24 -15.63 8.87
N LEU A 135 12.26 -16.40 8.41
CA LEU A 135 10.90 -15.90 8.20
C LEU A 135 9.87 -16.76 8.93
N GLU A 136 8.80 -16.11 9.35
CA GLU A 136 7.55 -16.75 9.74
C GLU A 136 6.41 -16.24 8.85
N TYR A 137 5.62 -17.17 8.35
CA TYR A 137 4.43 -16.83 7.57
C TYR A 137 3.36 -16.26 8.50
N ILE A 138 2.70 -15.17 8.08
CA ILE A 138 1.56 -14.60 8.81
C ILE A 138 0.27 -15.19 8.20
N PRO A 139 -0.39 -16.15 8.88
CA PRO A 139 -1.50 -16.87 8.30
C PRO A 139 -2.80 -16.07 8.40
N ASN A 140 -3.79 -16.49 7.60
CA ASN A 140 -5.19 -16.05 7.67
C ASN A 140 -5.46 -14.57 7.40
N LEU A 141 -4.50 -13.81 6.87
CA LEU A 141 -4.80 -12.45 6.40
C LEU A 141 -5.87 -12.51 5.29
N GLU A 142 -6.56 -11.39 5.03
CA GLU A 142 -7.39 -11.20 3.85
C GLU A 142 -6.89 -9.98 3.07
N VAL A 143 -6.76 -10.09 1.75
CA VAL A 143 -6.42 -8.94 0.90
C VAL A 143 -7.69 -8.13 0.66
N VAL A 144 -7.70 -6.90 1.16
CA VAL A 144 -8.78 -5.93 0.97
C VAL A 144 -8.63 -5.22 -0.37
N ALA A 145 -7.40 -4.80 -0.69
CA ALA A 145 -7.07 -4.11 -1.93
C ALA A 145 -5.58 -4.25 -2.26
N THR A 146 -5.25 -4.17 -3.56
CA THR A 146 -3.90 -3.93 -4.07
C THR A 146 -3.92 -2.67 -4.90
N ASP A 147 -2.81 -1.92 -4.90
CA ASP A 147 -2.72 -0.66 -5.64
C ASP A 147 -1.27 -0.30 -5.97
N ILE A 148 -1.07 0.79 -6.70
CA ILE A 148 0.24 1.40 -6.93
C ILE A 148 0.12 2.88 -6.59
N LEU A 149 0.72 3.30 -5.47
CA LEU A 149 0.55 4.66 -4.94
C LEU A 149 1.88 5.40 -4.88
N PRO A 150 1.89 6.72 -5.14
CA PRO A 150 3.03 7.57 -4.83
C PRO A 150 3.13 7.83 -3.32
N PHE A 151 4.35 7.77 -2.81
CA PHE A 151 4.72 8.00 -1.42
C PHE A 151 5.78 9.08 -1.31
N HIS A 152 5.72 9.81 -0.20
CA HIS A 152 6.78 10.71 0.21
C HIS A 152 7.24 10.39 1.64
N ARG A 153 6.73 11.10 2.66
CA ARG A 153 7.06 10.84 4.07
C ARG A 153 5.79 10.69 4.87
N GLU A 154 5.14 9.55 4.71
CA GLU A 154 3.94 9.26 5.48
C GLU A 154 4.28 9.12 6.95
N SER A 155 3.38 9.59 7.81
CA SER A 155 3.55 9.58 9.26
C SER A 155 2.17 9.45 9.90
N LEU A 156 2.14 9.34 11.23
CA LEU A 156 0.87 9.30 11.97
C LEU A 156 -0.03 10.48 11.62
N GLY A 157 -1.28 10.17 11.30
CA GLY A 157 -2.29 11.13 10.88
C GLY A 157 -2.31 11.41 9.39
N ALA A 158 -1.29 10.99 8.62
CA ALA A 158 -1.27 11.16 7.18
C ALA A 158 -2.45 10.45 6.50
N LEU A 159 -2.89 11.00 5.37
CA LEU A 159 -4.00 10.47 4.60
C LEU A 159 -3.47 9.74 3.36
N LEU A 160 -4.04 8.57 3.07
CA LEU A 160 -3.69 7.73 1.93
C LEU A 160 -4.94 7.48 1.10
N ALA A 161 -4.95 7.94 -0.15
CA ALA A 161 -6.05 7.65 -1.06
C ALA A 161 -5.68 6.48 -1.97
N LEU A 162 -6.52 5.44 -1.97
CA LEU A 162 -6.45 4.39 -2.98
C LEU A 162 -6.90 4.96 -4.35
N SER A 163 -6.52 4.29 -5.43
CA SER A 163 -6.92 4.59 -6.82
C SER A 163 -8.44 4.54 -7.01
N ASN A 164 -9.16 3.74 -6.22
CA ASN A 164 -10.62 3.72 -6.19
C ASN A 164 -11.24 4.94 -5.46
N GLY A 165 -10.43 5.85 -4.91
CA GLY A 165 -10.88 7.06 -4.23
C GLY A 165 -11.26 6.86 -2.76
N LEU A 166 -11.06 5.68 -2.18
CA LEU A 166 -11.23 5.49 -0.74
C LEU A 166 -10.05 6.11 0.00
N LEU A 167 -10.36 6.97 0.97
CA LEU A 167 -9.37 7.66 1.80
C LEU A 167 -9.19 6.94 3.13
N TRP A 168 -7.94 6.77 3.54
CA TRP A 168 -7.53 6.10 4.76
C TRP A 168 -6.64 7.03 5.58
N GLN A 169 -6.69 6.91 6.90
CA GLN A 169 -5.80 7.62 7.81
C GLN A 169 -4.79 6.65 8.41
N VAL A 170 -3.52 7.04 8.44
CA VAL A 170 -2.46 6.34 9.17
C VAL A 170 -2.67 6.56 10.67
N VAL A 171 -2.88 5.47 11.40
CA VAL A 171 -3.09 5.47 12.87
C VAL A 171 -2.00 4.73 13.64
N GLY A 172 -1.20 3.92 12.95
CA GLY A 172 0.00 3.29 13.49
C GLY A 172 1.09 3.21 12.43
N ASP A 173 2.35 3.47 12.81
CA ASP A 173 3.52 3.37 11.93
C ASP A 173 4.43 2.23 12.38
N HIS A 174 4.90 1.45 11.40
CA HIS A 174 5.85 0.36 11.58
C HIS A 174 7.28 0.91 11.46
N SER A 175 7.98 0.98 12.60
CA SER A 175 9.09 1.92 12.82
C SER A 175 10.47 1.56 12.26
N SER A 176 10.63 0.39 11.64
CA SER A 176 11.94 -0.08 11.16
C SER A 176 12.29 0.35 9.73
N GLY A 177 11.32 0.88 8.98
CA GLY A 177 11.50 1.29 7.59
C GLY A 177 12.07 2.70 7.42
N MET A 178 12.96 2.87 6.43
CA MET A 178 13.30 4.20 5.91
C MET A 178 12.10 4.80 5.16
N ASP A 179 12.08 6.13 5.05
CA ASP A 179 11.10 6.82 4.20
C ASP A 179 11.15 6.29 2.77
N VAL A 180 9.98 5.90 2.27
CA VAL A 180 9.84 5.35 0.92
C VAL A 180 9.38 6.47 0.01
N LEU A 181 10.26 6.91 -0.89
CA LEU A 181 9.95 7.94 -1.88
C LEU A 181 9.57 7.31 -3.23
N GLY A 182 8.63 7.91 -3.93
CA GLY A 182 8.23 7.51 -5.28
C GLY A 182 7.01 6.59 -5.30
N THR A 183 6.77 5.95 -6.43
CA THR A 183 5.57 5.16 -6.67
C THR A 183 5.82 3.68 -6.44
N HIS A 184 5.03 3.07 -5.55
CA HIS A 184 5.26 1.70 -5.09
C HIS A 184 3.98 0.86 -5.11
N PRO A 185 4.09 -0.45 -5.42
CA PRO A 185 2.99 -1.37 -5.23
C PRO A 185 2.71 -1.56 -3.74
N ILE A 186 1.43 -1.68 -3.41
CA ILE A 186 0.95 -1.82 -2.04
C ILE A 186 -0.09 -2.92 -1.95
N THR A 187 -0.22 -3.47 -0.74
CA THR A 187 -1.30 -4.38 -0.39
C THR A 187 -1.91 -3.96 0.95
N LEU A 188 -3.23 -3.87 0.97
CA LEU A 188 -4.02 -3.62 2.17
C LEU A 188 -4.59 -4.94 2.67
N TYR A 189 -4.23 -5.32 3.90
CA TYR A 189 -4.66 -6.53 4.57
C TYR A 189 -5.67 -6.26 5.67
N THR A 190 -6.48 -7.26 5.99
CA THR A 190 -7.28 -7.34 7.22
C THR A 190 -7.16 -8.73 7.85
N ASN A 191 -7.93 -9.01 8.91
CA ASN A 191 -7.85 -10.21 9.73
C ASN A 191 -6.47 -10.43 10.37
N LEU A 192 -6.00 -9.41 11.09
CA LEU A 192 -4.63 -9.30 11.61
C LEU A 192 -4.38 -10.07 12.92
N THR A 193 -5.19 -11.09 13.24
CA THR A 193 -5.14 -11.78 14.55
C THR A 193 -3.78 -12.40 14.85
N GLU A 194 -3.10 -12.90 13.82
CA GLU A 194 -1.79 -13.55 13.92
C GLU A 194 -0.65 -12.61 13.50
N MET A 195 -0.95 -11.32 13.28
CA MET A 195 0.09 -10.33 13.01
C MET A 195 0.97 -10.19 14.26
N PRO A 196 2.30 -10.34 14.15
CA PRO A 196 3.18 -10.22 15.30
C PRO A 196 3.06 -8.83 15.92
N ASN A 197 3.32 -8.73 17.23
CA ASN A 197 3.39 -7.44 17.88
C ASN A 197 4.69 -6.76 17.48
N ILE A 198 4.62 -5.82 16.55
CA ILE A 198 5.77 -5.08 16.07
C ILE A 198 5.88 -3.72 16.76
N ASP A 199 7.06 -3.12 16.78
CA ASP A 199 7.29 -1.80 17.37
C ASP A 199 6.47 -0.74 16.63
N ILE A 200 5.29 -0.46 17.20
CA ILE A 200 4.34 0.53 16.71
C ILE A 200 4.54 1.87 17.39
N THR A 201 4.53 2.93 16.61
CA THR A 201 4.14 4.25 17.11
C THR A 201 2.67 4.45 16.75
N GLY A 202 1.84 4.94 17.67
CA GLY A 202 0.39 5.08 17.45
C GLY A 202 -0.41 3.92 18.05
N HIS A 203 -1.40 3.39 17.33
CA HIS A 203 -2.23 2.27 17.80
C HIS A 203 -2.54 1.25 16.69
N PRO A 204 -2.81 -0.02 17.05
CA PRO A 204 -3.22 -1.04 16.09
C PRO A 204 -4.59 -0.71 15.48
N SER A 205 -4.86 -1.29 14.30
CA SER A 205 -6.13 -1.22 13.57
C SER A 205 -6.50 -2.61 13.03
N ASN A 206 -7.72 -2.77 12.53
CA ASN A 206 -8.16 -3.96 11.80
C ASN A 206 -7.60 -4.04 10.37
N TYR A 207 -6.90 -2.99 9.91
CA TYR A 207 -6.33 -2.91 8.57
C TYR A 207 -4.85 -2.58 8.62
N TYR A 208 -4.07 -3.30 7.82
CA TYR A 208 -2.62 -3.12 7.69
C TYR A 208 -2.27 -2.86 6.24
N PHE A 209 -1.66 -1.72 6.00
CA PHE A 209 -1.17 -1.26 4.71
C PHE A 209 0.32 -1.59 4.60
N HIS A 210 0.70 -2.45 3.68
CA HIS A 210 2.11 -2.80 3.44
C HIS A 210 2.59 -2.17 2.13
N ILE A 211 3.77 -1.56 2.15
CA ILE A 211 4.45 -1.14 0.93
C ILE A 211 5.32 -2.31 0.46
N ASN A 212 4.96 -2.96 -0.63
CA ASN A 212 5.55 -4.25 -1.03
C ASN A 212 7.06 -4.13 -1.36
N SER A 213 7.54 -2.92 -1.64
CA SER A 213 8.94 -2.61 -1.94
C SER A 213 9.78 -2.16 -0.73
N SER A 214 9.24 -2.26 0.48
CA SER A 214 9.87 -1.75 1.70
C SER A 214 9.51 -2.59 2.92
N SER A 215 10.31 -2.48 3.98
CA SER A 215 9.93 -2.96 5.31
C SER A 215 8.84 -2.09 5.96
N ARG A 216 8.53 -0.93 5.36
CA ARG A 216 7.56 0.02 5.89
C ARG A 216 6.11 -0.44 5.67
N GLY A 217 5.31 -0.28 6.71
CA GLY A 217 3.88 -0.52 6.68
C GLY A 217 3.14 0.28 7.75
N PHE A 218 1.82 0.34 7.66
CA PHE A 218 1.00 1.21 8.48
C PHE A 218 -0.26 0.50 8.95
N TYR A 219 -0.64 0.72 10.20
CA TYR A 219 -2.03 0.51 10.60
C TYR A 219 -2.86 1.69 10.12
N VAL A 220 -3.96 1.40 9.44
CA VAL A 220 -4.80 2.42 8.80
C VAL A 220 -6.28 2.27 9.16
N GLU A 221 -7.02 3.37 9.13
CA GLU A 221 -8.47 3.37 9.31
C GLU A 221 -9.18 4.04 8.13
N PRO A 222 -10.31 3.50 7.65
CA PRO A 222 -11.04 4.09 6.52
C PRO A 222 -11.82 5.34 6.95
N ILE A 223 -11.69 6.42 6.19
CA ILE A 223 -12.49 7.64 6.38
C ILE A 223 -13.82 7.49 5.64
N ASN A 224 -14.78 6.89 6.34
CA ASN A 224 -16.10 6.55 5.77
C ASN A 224 -17.03 7.76 5.61
N GLY A 225 -17.77 7.82 4.50
CA GLY A 225 -18.81 8.83 4.26
C GLY A 225 -18.34 10.06 3.50
N LEU A 226 -17.10 10.04 2.99
CA LEU A 226 -16.63 10.98 1.98
C LEU A 226 -17.22 10.64 0.62
N THR A 227 -17.47 11.68 -0.18
CA THR A 227 -17.85 11.53 -1.58
C THR A 227 -16.73 12.07 -2.46
N LEU A 228 -16.18 11.25 -3.35
CA LEU A 228 -15.25 11.74 -4.37
C LEU A 228 -16.02 12.57 -5.40
N LYS A 229 -15.69 13.86 -5.48
CA LYS A 229 -16.31 14.82 -6.39
C LYS A 229 -15.61 14.84 -7.76
N SER A 230 -14.29 14.95 -7.76
CA SER A 230 -13.48 14.96 -8.98
C SER A 230 -12.08 14.41 -8.74
N LYS A 231 -11.48 13.90 -9.81
CA LYS A 231 -10.05 13.58 -9.92
C LYS A 231 -9.49 14.29 -11.14
N THR A 232 -8.40 15.02 -10.95
CA THR A 232 -7.75 15.81 -12.00
C THR A 232 -6.30 16.04 -11.60
N THR A 233 -5.64 17.01 -12.21
CA THR A 233 -4.30 17.43 -11.84
C THR A 233 -4.25 18.92 -11.50
N ALA A 234 -3.24 19.32 -10.73
CA ALA A 234 -2.96 20.72 -10.43
C ALA A 234 -1.43 20.93 -10.32
N ASN A 235 -0.98 22.16 -10.61
CA ASN A 235 0.42 22.55 -10.41
C ASN A 235 0.54 23.31 -9.10
N PHE A 236 1.53 22.94 -8.30
CA PHE A 236 1.79 23.50 -6.99
C PHE A 236 3.12 24.25 -6.95
N TYR A 237 3.14 25.37 -6.23
CA TYR A 237 4.23 26.31 -6.03
C TYR A 237 4.39 26.69 -4.54
N ARG A 238 4.19 25.72 -3.64
CA ARG A 238 4.22 25.88 -2.17
C ARG A 238 3.03 26.66 -1.62
N GLU A 239 1.84 26.21 -2.00
CA GLU A 239 0.59 26.76 -1.56
C GLU A 239 0.37 26.56 -0.05
N SER A 240 -0.41 27.48 0.52
CA SER A 240 -0.72 27.58 1.94
C SER A 240 -2.14 28.12 2.14
N VAL A 241 -2.61 28.12 3.39
CA VAL A 241 -3.91 28.70 3.74
C VAL A 241 -3.99 30.17 3.27
N GLY A 242 -5.03 30.49 2.49
CA GLY A 242 -5.27 31.79 1.89
C GLY A 242 -5.01 31.82 0.38
N ASP A 243 -4.20 30.89 -0.13
CA ASP A 243 -3.89 30.80 -1.55
C ASP A 243 -5.08 30.30 -2.38
N ILE A 244 -4.98 30.51 -3.69
CA ILE A 244 -5.96 30.06 -4.67
C ILE A 244 -5.29 29.03 -5.57
N ILE A 245 -5.94 27.89 -5.74
CA ILE A 245 -5.51 26.85 -6.66
C ILE A 245 -6.52 26.74 -7.81
N ILE A 246 -5.99 26.59 -9.01
CA ILE A 246 -6.78 26.29 -10.21
C ILE A 246 -6.43 24.86 -10.61
N LEU A 247 -7.45 24.01 -10.69
CA LEU A 247 -7.28 22.64 -11.13
C LEU A 247 -7.39 22.55 -12.66
N ASP A 248 -6.89 21.47 -13.26
CA ASP A 248 -6.92 21.27 -14.72
C ASP A 248 -8.35 21.05 -15.27
N ASP A 249 -9.37 20.92 -14.42
CA ASP A 249 -10.79 20.94 -14.80
C ASP A 249 -11.40 22.36 -14.79
N ASP A 250 -10.55 23.39 -14.74
CA ASP A 250 -10.87 24.82 -14.64
C ASP A 250 -11.60 25.24 -13.35
N SER A 251 -11.78 24.33 -12.39
CA SER A 251 -12.33 24.69 -11.09
C SER A 251 -11.32 25.48 -10.26
N THR A 252 -11.80 26.55 -9.61
CA THR A 252 -10.97 27.46 -8.82
C THR A 252 -11.37 27.37 -7.36
N TRP A 253 -10.39 27.16 -6.50
CA TRP A 253 -10.61 26.92 -5.08
C TRP A 253 -9.71 27.78 -4.23
N ARG A 254 -10.25 28.29 -3.13
CA ARG A 254 -9.48 28.91 -2.06
C ARG A 254 -9.06 27.85 -1.06
N LEU A 255 -7.79 27.84 -0.68
CA LEU A 255 -7.28 27.01 0.41
C LEU A 255 -7.59 27.71 1.74
N VAL A 256 -8.32 27.05 2.61
CA VAL A 256 -8.80 27.67 3.88
C VAL A 256 -8.37 26.91 5.12
N GLY A 257 -8.02 25.64 4.98
CA GLY A 257 -7.37 24.85 6.00
C GLY A 257 -6.32 23.94 5.39
N GLU A 258 -5.32 23.57 6.17
CA GLU A 258 -4.19 22.75 5.72
C GLU A 258 -3.98 21.59 6.69
N HIS A 259 -3.71 20.42 6.13
CA HIS A 259 -3.15 19.26 6.78
C HIS A 259 -1.69 19.17 6.39
N ARG A 260 -0.78 19.51 7.29
CA ARG A 260 0.65 19.42 7.00
C ARG A 260 1.30 18.33 7.83
N PHE A 261 1.62 17.23 7.17
CA PHE A 261 2.39 16.12 7.74
C PHE A 261 3.82 16.07 7.19
N GLY A 262 4.17 16.95 6.24
CA GLY A 262 5.51 17.01 5.63
C GLY A 262 5.87 18.35 4.96
N TYR A 263 6.57 18.26 3.83
CA TYR A 263 7.13 19.42 3.11
C TYR A 263 6.14 20.03 2.11
N ASP A 264 6.51 21.20 1.60
CA ASP A 264 5.73 21.93 0.59
C ASP A 264 5.59 21.09 -0.69
N VAL A 265 4.40 21.13 -1.30
CA VAL A 265 4.13 20.48 -2.58
C VAL A 265 4.64 21.37 -3.72
N LEU A 266 5.35 20.78 -4.66
CA LEU A 266 5.88 21.42 -5.86
C LEU A 266 5.54 20.59 -7.09
N ASP A 267 5.46 21.25 -8.25
CA ASP A 267 5.22 20.64 -9.56
C ASP A 267 3.78 20.13 -9.73
N LYS A 268 3.56 19.38 -10.83
CA LYS A 268 2.26 18.85 -11.20
C LYS A 268 1.96 17.57 -10.42
N HIS A 269 0.80 17.53 -9.77
CA HIS A 269 0.30 16.36 -9.04
C HIS A 269 -1.10 15.95 -9.51
N GLU A 270 -1.40 14.65 -9.40
CA GLU A 270 -2.78 14.18 -9.38
C GLU A 270 -3.43 14.59 -8.06
N VAL A 271 -4.69 15.01 -8.14
CA VAL A 271 -5.46 15.48 -6.99
C VAL A 271 -6.86 14.89 -7.01
N ALA A 272 -7.44 14.73 -5.82
CA ALA A 272 -8.82 14.35 -5.64
C ALA A 272 -9.53 15.38 -4.76
N VAL A 273 -10.72 15.82 -5.18
CA VAL A 273 -11.60 16.66 -4.36
C VAL A 273 -12.65 15.76 -3.71
N TYR A 274 -12.75 15.82 -2.40
CA TYR A 274 -13.73 15.11 -1.59
C TYR A 274 -14.74 16.08 -0.99
N GLU A 275 -15.99 15.64 -0.88
CA GLU A 275 -17.07 16.28 -0.13
C GLU A 275 -17.37 15.50 1.16
N ASN A 276 -18.15 16.11 2.08
CA ASN A 276 -18.58 15.52 3.35
C ASN A 276 -17.43 15.21 4.33
N THR A 277 -16.51 16.15 4.43
CA THR A 277 -15.20 16.03 5.12
C THR A 277 -15.26 15.94 6.65
N GLN A 278 -16.44 15.77 7.26
CA GLN A 278 -16.61 15.86 8.71
C GLN A 278 -15.81 14.81 9.49
N LYS A 279 -15.44 13.70 8.84
CA LYS A 279 -14.58 12.65 9.41
C LYS A 279 -13.09 12.78 9.07
N ILE A 280 -12.71 13.71 8.19
CA ILE A 280 -11.29 14.05 8.02
C ILE A 280 -10.85 14.78 9.30
N PRO A 281 -9.68 14.45 9.88
CA PRO A 281 -9.19 15.14 11.07
C PRO A 281 -9.17 16.66 10.92
N ASN A 282 -9.22 17.40 12.03
CA ASN A 282 -9.14 18.86 11.97
C ASN A 282 -7.83 19.31 11.31
N PRO A 283 -7.84 20.43 10.56
CA PRO A 283 -6.62 20.95 9.98
C PRO A 283 -5.60 21.35 11.03
N THR A 284 -4.31 21.25 10.67
CA THR A 284 -3.20 21.74 11.48
C THR A 284 -3.18 23.26 11.53
N SER A 285 -3.71 23.93 10.51
CA SER A 285 -3.83 25.39 10.39
C SER A 285 -5.07 25.76 9.58
N GLY A 286 -5.69 26.90 9.91
CA GLY A 286 -6.89 27.38 9.21
C GLY A 286 -8.17 26.67 9.65
N GLU A 287 -9.13 26.57 8.73
CA GLU A 287 -10.51 26.14 9.02
C GLU A 287 -10.91 24.90 8.21
N ARG A 288 -11.77 24.07 8.82
CA ARG A 288 -12.40 22.95 8.13
C ARG A 288 -13.56 23.46 7.28
N THR A 289 -13.70 22.91 6.07
CA THR A 289 -14.86 23.13 5.20
C THR A 289 -15.39 21.82 4.65
N ASP A 290 -16.53 21.85 3.98
CA ASP A 290 -17.18 20.65 3.43
C ASP A 290 -16.44 20.02 2.24
N ASN A 291 -15.36 20.64 1.74
CA ASN A 291 -14.54 20.11 0.65
C ASN A 291 -13.08 19.94 1.06
N TYR A 292 -12.43 18.88 0.58
CA TYR A 292 -11.03 18.59 0.85
C TYR A 292 -10.29 18.21 -0.43
N LEU A 293 -9.18 18.89 -0.70
CA LEU A 293 -8.22 18.60 -1.75
C LEU A 293 -7.15 17.66 -1.22
N TYR A 294 -7.20 16.41 -1.65
CA TYR A 294 -6.11 15.45 -1.47
C TYR A 294 -5.13 15.55 -2.64
N ILE A 295 -3.84 15.49 -2.33
CA ILE A 295 -2.77 15.53 -3.32
C ILE A 295 -2.04 14.19 -3.27
N TYR A 296 -2.09 13.43 -4.36
CA TYR A 296 -1.48 12.11 -4.42
C TYR A 296 0.05 12.23 -4.30
N GLY A 297 0.64 11.47 -3.38
CA GLY A 297 2.10 11.45 -3.19
C GLY A 297 2.64 12.64 -2.43
N ALA A 298 1.77 13.43 -1.80
CA ALA A 298 2.14 14.53 -0.94
C ALA A 298 1.69 14.26 0.50
N SER A 299 2.54 14.63 1.45
CA SER A 299 2.21 14.62 2.88
C SER A 299 1.45 15.88 3.30
N VAL A 300 0.77 16.53 2.35
CA VAL A 300 -0.03 17.75 2.54
C VAL A 300 -1.36 17.60 1.81
N GLY A 301 -2.42 18.07 2.43
CA GLY A 301 -3.74 18.24 1.80
C GLY A 301 -4.44 19.47 2.36
N PHE A 302 -5.53 19.90 1.72
CA PHE A 302 -6.16 21.17 2.04
C PHE A 302 -7.67 21.06 2.19
N PHE A 303 -8.24 21.76 3.16
CA PHE A 303 -9.65 22.13 3.11
C PHE A 303 -9.82 23.30 2.17
N ILE A 304 -10.85 23.24 1.32
CA ILE A 304 -11.03 24.17 0.22
C ILE A 304 -12.45 24.75 0.15
N GLU A 305 -12.58 25.94 -0.42
CA GLU A 305 -13.86 26.60 -0.73
C GLU A 305 -13.89 27.03 -2.19
N SER A 306 -15.05 26.86 -2.84
CA SER A 306 -15.24 27.33 -4.22
C SER A 306 -15.20 28.85 -4.26
N ILE A 307 -14.57 29.40 -5.29
CA ILE A 307 -14.61 30.84 -5.62
C ILE A 307 -15.56 31.08 -6.80
#